data_AF-A0A2H0UL82-F1
#
_entry.id   AF-A0A2H0UL82-F1
#
_cell.length_a   1.000
_cell.length_b   1.000
_cell.length_c   1.000
_cell.angle_alpha   90.00
_cell.angle_beta   90.00
_cell.angle_gamma   90.00
#
_symmetry.space_group_name_H-M   'P 1'
#
loop_
_entity.id
_entity.type
_entity.pdbx_description
1 polymer ?
#
loop_
_entity_poly.entity_id
_entity_poly.type
_entity_poly.pdbx_seq_one_letter_code
_entity_poly.pdbx_strand_id
1 'polypeptide(L)'
;MRPKPGAALKSNPASATKFLEQIDEALAEALASLNPVYRVPFLLFALEGHSYKQISELLSVPLGTVTSRIGRARERLKKSICPPR
;
A
#
# COMPACT_ATOMS: atom_id res chain seq x y z
N MET A 1 -23.09 15.48 18.12
CA MET A 1 -22.35 16.23 17.08
C MET A 1 -21.03 16.73 17.65
N ARG A 2 -19.93 15.99 17.41
CA ARG A 2 -18.53 16.45 17.54
C ARG A 2 -17.74 15.59 16.55
N PRO A 3 -16.81 16.16 15.76
CA PRO A 3 -15.61 16.80 16.30
C PRO A 3 -15.13 18.10 15.61
N LYS A 4 -14.37 18.89 16.37
CA LYS A 4 -13.23 19.73 15.96
C LYS A 4 -12.10 19.37 16.95
N PRO A 5 -10.79 19.45 16.59
CA PRO A 5 -10.19 20.54 15.83
C PRO A 5 -9.20 20.12 14.73
N GLY A 6 -9.25 20.85 13.62
CA GLY A 6 -8.20 20.81 12.59
C GLY A 6 -6.92 21.42 13.16
N ALA A 7 -5.91 20.57 13.35
CA ALA A 7 -4.53 20.99 13.55
C ALA A 7 -4.04 21.59 12.21
N ALA A 8 -3.90 22.91 12.19
CA ALA A 8 -3.34 23.64 11.07
C ALA A 8 -1.86 23.26 10.88
N LEU A 9 -1.59 22.35 9.94
CA LEU A 9 -0.25 22.13 9.40
C LEU A 9 0.07 23.28 8.45
N LYS A 10 0.67 24.34 9.01
CA LYS A 10 1.39 25.33 8.21
C LYS A 10 2.57 24.60 7.57
N SER A 11 2.44 24.22 6.30
CA SER A 11 3.58 23.75 5.50
C SER A 11 3.59 24.53 4.20
N ASN A 12 4.76 25.09 3.88
CA ASN A 12 5.05 25.66 2.59
C ASN A 12 4.77 24.59 1.52
N PRO A 13 3.84 24.82 0.56
CA PRO A 13 3.39 23.77 -0.37
C PRO A 13 4.55 23.15 -1.14
N ALA A 14 5.59 23.93 -1.48
CA ALA A 14 6.77 23.46 -2.19
C ALA A 14 7.57 22.39 -1.43
N SER A 15 7.60 22.42 -0.09
CA SER A 15 8.30 21.41 0.70
C SER A 15 7.42 20.18 0.96
N ALA A 16 6.11 20.35 0.96
CA ALA A 16 5.15 19.25 1.06
C ALA A 16 5.14 18.41 -0.23
N THR A 17 5.18 19.04 -1.41
CA THR A 17 5.26 18.34 -2.70
C THR A 17 6.50 17.46 -2.79
N LYS A 18 7.67 18.01 -2.46
CA LYS A 18 8.94 17.26 -2.49
C LYS A 18 8.95 16.08 -1.50
N PHE A 19 8.30 16.23 -0.35
CA PHE A 19 8.16 15.17 0.63
C PHE A 19 7.19 14.07 0.16
N LEU A 20 6.10 14.44 -0.52
CA LEU A 20 5.17 13.48 -1.14
C LEU A 20 5.86 12.68 -2.26
N GLU A 21 6.64 13.34 -3.12
CA GLU A 21 7.43 12.68 -4.17
C GLU A 21 8.41 11.64 -3.58
N GLN A 22 9.09 11.97 -2.48
CA GLN A 22 9.98 11.02 -1.79
C GLN A 22 9.24 9.82 -1.19
N ILE A 23 8.01 10.03 -0.69
CA ILE A 23 7.16 8.93 -0.21
C ILE A 23 6.76 8.02 -1.37
N ASP A 24 6.41 8.59 -2.52
CA ASP A 24 6.02 7.84 -3.71
C ASP A 24 7.18 6.99 -4.26
N GLU A 25 8.40 7.54 -4.31
CA GLU A 25 9.61 6.80 -4.71
C GLU A 25 9.91 5.63 -3.75
N ALA A 26 9.93 5.88 -2.44
CA ALA A 26 10.20 4.85 -1.44
C ALA A 26 9.12 3.74 -1.45
N LEU A 27 7.86 4.11 -1.70
CA LEU A 27 6.76 3.15 -1.86
C LEU A 27 6.93 2.33 -3.14
N ALA A 28 7.32 2.95 -4.26
CA ALA A 28 7.57 2.27 -5.52
C ALA A 28 8.72 1.26 -5.40
N GLU A 29 9.81 1.63 -4.74
CA GLU A 29 10.93 0.72 -4.44
C GLU A 29 10.51 -0.43 -3.53
N ALA A 30 9.75 -0.14 -2.47
CA ALA A 30 9.23 -1.16 -1.58
C ALA A 30 8.32 -2.16 -2.32
N LEU A 31 7.47 -1.68 -3.24
CA LEU A 31 6.64 -2.53 -4.09
C LEU A 31 7.47 -3.33 -5.09
N ALA A 32 8.53 -2.74 -5.67
CA ALA A 32 9.45 -3.43 -6.57
C ALA A 32 10.25 -4.54 -5.86
N SER A 33 10.61 -4.34 -4.60
CA SER A 33 11.30 -5.35 -3.77
C SER A 33 10.40 -6.54 -3.38
N LEU A 34 9.08 -6.38 -3.48
CA LEU A 34 8.13 -7.40 -3.08
C LEU A 34 8.02 -8.50 -4.14
N ASN A 35 8.18 -9.76 -3.70
CA ASN A 35 8.04 -10.91 -4.60
C ASN A 35 6.69 -10.85 -5.35
N PRO A 36 6.67 -11.10 -6.68
CA PRO A 36 5.47 -11.03 -7.51
C PRO A 36 4.25 -11.76 -6.94
N VAL A 37 4.47 -12.88 -6.24
CA VAL A 37 3.41 -13.68 -5.61
C VAL A 37 2.57 -12.88 -4.60
N TYR A 38 3.17 -11.88 -3.95
CA TYR A 38 2.47 -10.98 -3.01
C TYR A 38 2.10 -9.64 -3.67
N ARG A 39 2.98 -9.15 -4.56
CA ARG A 39 2.81 -7.86 -5.24
C ARG A 39 1.59 -7.84 -6.15
N VAL A 40 1.44 -8.83 -7.02
CA VAL A 40 0.36 -8.87 -8.02
C VAL A 40 -1.04 -8.82 -7.38
N PRO A 41 -1.40 -9.73 -6.45
CA PRO A 41 -2.72 -9.67 -5.82
C PRO A 41 -2.93 -8.40 -4.98
N PHE A 42 -1.87 -7.82 -4.43
CA PHE A 42 -1.96 -6.56 -3.70
C PHE A 42 -2.27 -5.37 -4.63
N LEU A 43 -1.64 -5.28 -5.80
CA LEU A 43 -1.89 -4.21 -6.76
C LEU A 43 -3.28 -4.30 -7.38
N LEU A 44 -3.73 -5.50 -7.75
CA LEU A 44 -5.10 -5.74 -8.23
C LEU A 44 -6.15 -5.26 -7.23
N PHE A 45 -5.88 -5.46 -5.93
CA PHE A 45 -6.75 -4.99 -4.87
C PHE A 45 -6.65 -3.48 -4.65
N ALA A 46 -5.43 -2.96 -4.46
CA ALA A 46 -5.19 -1.60 -3.97
C ALA A 46 -5.27 -0.52 -5.06
N LEU A 47 -4.90 -0.85 -6.31
CA LEU A 47 -4.92 0.09 -7.43
C LEU A 47 -6.12 -0.16 -8.34
N GLU A 48 -6.39 -1.42 -8.68
CA GLU A 48 -7.47 -1.78 -9.62
C GLU A 48 -8.82 -2.03 -8.93
N GLY A 49 -8.87 -1.97 -7.59
CA GLY A 49 -10.11 -2.08 -6.82
C GLY A 49 -10.81 -3.43 -6.90
N HIS A 50 -10.10 -4.48 -7.32
CA HIS A 50 -10.69 -5.81 -7.46
C HIS A 50 -11.04 -6.42 -6.09
N SER A 51 -12.18 -7.10 -6.02
CA SER A 51 -12.55 -7.88 -4.83
C SER A 51 -11.66 -9.11 -4.68
N TYR A 52 -11.53 -9.64 -3.46
CA TYR A 52 -10.78 -10.89 -3.21
C TYR A 52 -11.27 -12.06 -4.08
N LYS A 53 -12.58 -12.10 -4.38
CA LYS A 53 -13.18 -13.13 -5.24
C LYS A 53 -12.72 -12.99 -6.70
N GLN A 54 -12.77 -11.78 -7.25
CA GLN A 54 -12.27 -11.51 -8.61
C GLN A 54 -10.79 -11.83 -8.74
N ILE A 55 -9.97 -11.50 -7.72
CA ILE A 55 -8.54 -11.80 -7.71
C ILE A 55 -8.30 -13.32 -7.65
N SER A 56 -9.10 -14.04 -6.87
CA SER A 56 -9.05 -15.50 -6.76
C SER A 56 -9.33 -16.17 -8.10
N GLU A 57 -10.35 -15.69 -8.83
CA GLU A 57 -10.70 -16.16 -10.16
C GLU A 57 -9.63 -15.79 -11.19
N LEU A 58 -9.18 -14.53 -11.22
CA LEU A 58 -8.21 -14.00 -12.19
C LEU A 58 -6.84 -14.66 -12.06
N LEU A 59 -6.39 -14.94 -10.83
CA LEU A 59 -5.11 -15.60 -10.58
C LEU A 59 -5.22 -17.13 -10.45
N SER A 60 -6.43 -17.70 -10.54
CA SER A 60 -6.69 -19.13 -10.36
C SER A 60 -6.08 -19.69 -9.05
N VAL A 61 -6.24 -18.95 -7.95
CA VAL A 61 -5.77 -19.36 -6.61
C VAL A 61 -6.91 -19.28 -5.59
N PRO A 62 -6.89 -20.07 -4.51
CA PRO A 62 -7.95 -20.03 -3.49
C PRO A 62 -8.12 -18.66 -2.83
N LEU A 63 -9.35 -18.32 -2.44
CA LEU A 63 -9.66 -17.09 -1.70
C LEU A 63 -8.81 -16.91 -0.44
N GLY A 64 -8.57 -17.98 0.33
CA GLY A 64 -7.67 -17.98 1.49
C GLY A 64 -6.21 -17.68 1.16
N THR A 65 -5.78 -18.04 -0.05
CA THR A 65 -4.45 -17.72 -0.57
C THR A 65 -4.37 -16.25 -0.99
N VAL A 66 -5.43 -15.68 -1.56
CA VAL A 66 -5.50 -14.25 -1.88
C VAL A 66 -5.39 -13.40 -0.62
N THR A 67 -6.23 -13.69 0.39
CA THR A 67 -6.24 -12.94 1.65
C THR A 67 -4.90 -13.03 2.38
N SER A 68 -4.31 -14.22 2.46
CA SER A 68 -2.98 -14.38 3.06
C SER A 68 -1.88 -13.67 2.26
N ARG A 69 -1.88 -13.74 0.92
CA ARG A 69 -0.89 -13.04 0.09
C ARG A 69 -0.96 -11.51 0.24
N ILE A 70 -2.17 -10.95 0.25
CA ILE A 70 -2.39 -9.51 0.45
C ILE A 70 -1.99 -9.09 1.87
N GLY A 71 -2.33 -9.90 2.88
CA GLY A 71 -1.88 -9.65 4.26
C GLY A 71 -0.36 -9.62 4.39
N ARG A 72 0.33 -10.61 3.79
CA ARG A 72 1.81 -10.66 3.78
C ARG A 72 2.43 -9.51 2.99
N ALA A 73 1.81 -9.08 1.88
CA ALA A 73 2.24 -7.90 1.14
C ALA A 73 2.25 -6.66 2.04
N ARG A 74 1.15 -6.41 2.77
CA ARG A 74 1.03 -5.29 3.70
C ARG A 74 2.06 -5.34 4.83
N GLU A 75 2.27 -6.50 5.43
CA GLU A 75 3.28 -6.68 6.48
C GLU A 75 4.69 -6.33 5.98
N ARG A 76 5.03 -6.76 4.76
CA ARG A 76 6.34 -6.50 4.16
C ARG A 76 6.50 -5.03 3.77
N LEU A 77 5.51 -4.43 3.12
CA LEU A 77 5.55 -3.01 2.77
C LEU A 77 5.66 -2.13 4.01
N LYS A 78 4.93 -2.46 5.09
CA LYS A 78 5.04 -1.74 6.37
C LYS A 78 6.45 -1.82 6.95
N LYS A 79 7.13 -2.96 6.83
CA LYS A 79 8.53 -3.12 7.28
C LYS A 79 9.52 -2.34 6.41
N SER A 80 9.28 -2.25 5.11
CA SER A 80 10.16 -1.53 4.19
C SER A 80 10.03 -0.01 4.31
N ILE A 81 8.82 0.49 4.55
CA ILE A 81 8.53 1.93 4.57
C ILE A 81 8.67 2.52 5.99
N CYS A 82 8.50 1.70 7.04
CA CYS A 82 8.75 2.15 8.40
C CYS A 82 10.27 2.10 8.67
N PRO A 83 10.94 3.23 8.94
CA PRO A 83 12.34 3.20 9.32
C PRO A 83 12.49 2.38 10.62
N PRO A 84 13.51 1.49 10.73
CA PRO A 84 13.85 0.88 12.01
C PRO A 84 14.21 2.01 12.99
N ARG A 85 13.58 2.00 14.17
CA ARG A 85 13.94 2.90 15.25
C ARG A 85 15.29 2.54 15.84
#